data_AF-A0A957HNG0-F1
#
_entry.id   AF-A0A957HNG0-F1
#
_cell.length_a   1.000
_cell.length_b   1.000
_cell.length_c   1.000
_cell.angle_alpha   90.00
_cell.angle_beta   90.00
_cell.angle_gamma   90.00
#
_symmetry.space_group_name_H-M   'P 1'
#
loop_
_entity.id
_entity.type
_entity.pdbx_description
1 polymer ?
#
loop_
_entity_poly.entity_id
_entity_poly.type
_entity_poly.pdbx_seq_one_letter_code
_entity_poly.pdbx_strand_id
1 'polypeptide(L)'
;MMNQFRSIRRILLPGLGIKRWIVMLGVGSLATGVGFYYLLGWLYHVIPLPDVLYRILTFQILPIWLRILLPLVAGILLMVWGLRSIGVNLVAPFGPREEGMAELLYTHRQRRRGPNIVAIGGGTGMPSFLRGIKQYTDNITAIVTVADDGGSSGRLRRELGVLPPGDFRNNIAALARDEALMTQVLQYRFGGNIGQNGNGELQGHAFGNLLLAALAGVTGSFDEALLAAERVLAMRGRVLPSTLEDVALAADIQTETGLQRVVGESMIPKVNGRIQHISLEPVQVRAYPPALKAIFQADLIVMG
;
A
#
# COMPACT_ATOMS: atom_id res chain seq x y z
N MET A 1 -8.77 -4.84 -32.99
CA MET A 1 -9.27 -6.17 -32.52
C MET A 1 -8.16 -7.15 -32.10
N MET A 2 -6.98 -7.14 -32.76
CA MET A 2 -5.90 -8.12 -32.50
C MET A 2 -5.17 -7.95 -31.14
N ASN A 3 -5.14 -6.74 -30.57
CA ASN A 3 -4.52 -6.49 -29.26
C ASN A 3 -5.36 -6.97 -28.05
N GLN A 4 -6.70 -7.02 -28.17
CA GLN A 4 -7.55 -7.52 -27.08
C GLN A 4 -7.38 -9.03 -26.86
N PHE A 5 -7.11 -9.80 -27.92
CA PHE A 5 -6.85 -11.24 -27.81
C PHE A 5 -5.54 -11.56 -27.06
N ARG A 6 -4.53 -10.70 -27.15
CA ARG A 6 -3.28 -10.85 -26.37
C ARG A 6 -3.50 -10.61 -24.87
N SER A 7 -4.36 -9.66 -24.51
CA SER A 7 -4.74 -9.38 -23.11
C SER A 7 -5.50 -10.56 -22.48
N ILE A 8 -6.47 -11.15 -23.20
CA ILE A 8 -7.24 -12.32 -22.72
C ILE A 8 -6.32 -13.53 -22.49
N ARG A 9 -5.34 -13.78 -23.37
CA ARG A 9 -4.36 -14.86 -23.17
C ARG A 9 -3.48 -14.65 -21.93
N ARG A 10 -3.22 -13.41 -21.53
CA ARG A 10 -2.43 -13.10 -20.31
C ARG A 10 -3.20 -13.37 -19.01
N ILE A 11 -4.54 -13.24 -19.01
CA ILE A 11 -5.39 -13.63 -17.86
C ILE A 11 -5.30 -15.14 -17.58
N LEU A 12 -4.99 -15.95 -18.61
CA LEU A 12 -4.77 -17.39 -18.51
C LEU A 12 -3.31 -17.78 -18.17
N LEU A 13 -2.43 -16.82 -17.88
CA LEU A 13 -1.08 -17.14 -17.40
C LEU A 13 -1.14 -17.85 -16.04
N PRO A 14 -0.26 -18.84 -15.79
CA PRO A 14 -0.16 -19.49 -14.48
C PRO A 14 0.23 -18.47 -13.41
N GLY A 15 -0.56 -18.37 -12.34
CA GLY A 15 -0.29 -17.47 -11.19
C GLY A 15 -1.50 -16.70 -10.66
N LEU A 16 -2.52 -16.44 -11.49
CA LEU A 16 -3.69 -15.62 -11.09
C LEU A 16 -4.76 -16.40 -10.29
N GLY A 17 -4.69 -17.73 -10.24
CA GLY A 17 -5.65 -18.58 -9.51
C GLY A 17 -7.03 -18.73 -10.18
N ILE A 18 -7.33 -17.94 -11.21
CA ILE A 18 -8.61 -17.90 -11.93
C ILE A 18 -8.94 -19.24 -12.62
N LYS A 19 -7.92 -20.02 -13.03
CA LYS A 19 -8.09 -21.33 -13.69
C LYS A 19 -8.94 -22.30 -12.88
N ARG A 20 -8.76 -22.33 -11.54
CA ARG A 20 -9.51 -23.23 -10.66
C ARG A 20 -11.00 -22.87 -10.62
N TRP A 21 -11.31 -21.58 -10.63
CA TRP A 21 -12.69 -21.07 -10.63
C TRP A 21 -13.40 -21.28 -11.97
N ILE A 22 -12.70 -21.14 -13.10
CA ILE A 22 -13.26 -21.46 -14.43
C ILE A 22 -13.61 -22.95 -14.53
N VAL A 23 -12.73 -23.83 -14.06
CA VAL A 23 -12.99 -25.27 -14.00
C VAL A 23 -14.18 -25.56 -13.07
N MET A 24 -14.24 -24.93 -11.89
CA MET A 24 -15.33 -25.10 -10.94
C MET A 24 -16.68 -24.63 -11.51
N LEU A 25 -16.72 -23.52 -12.24
CA LEU A 25 -17.91 -23.05 -12.94
C LEU A 25 -18.35 -24.01 -14.06
N GLY A 26 -17.39 -24.56 -14.82
CA GLY A 26 -17.67 -25.57 -15.85
C GLY A 26 -18.22 -26.88 -15.27
N VAL A 27 -17.67 -27.35 -14.16
CA VAL A 27 -18.17 -28.55 -13.46
C VAL A 27 -19.54 -28.27 -12.84
N GLY A 28 -19.74 -27.10 -12.23
CA GLY A 28 -21.01 -26.68 -11.65
C GLY A 28 -22.13 -26.56 -12.69
N SER A 29 -21.85 -25.98 -13.87
CA SER A 29 -22.86 -25.87 -14.93
C SER A 29 -23.28 -27.23 -15.48
N LEU A 30 -22.33 -28.17 -15.63
CA LEU A 30 -22.64 -29.55 -16.00
C LEU A 30 -23.51 -30.25 -14.95
N ALA A 31 -23.18 -30.12 -13.67
CA ALA A 31 -23.96 -30.70 -12.57
C ALA A 31 -25.39 -30.15 -12.52
N THR A 32 -25.55 -28.84 -12.67
CA THR A 32 -26.88 -28.20 -12.74
C THR A 32 -27.66 -28.66 -13.97
N GLY A 33 -27.00 -28.84 -15.12
CA GLY A 33 -27.63 -29.38 -16.33
C GLY A 33 -28.19 -30.79 -16.13
N VAL A 34 -27.42 -31.67 -15.47
CA VAL A 34 -27.89 -33.02 -15.11
C VAL A 34 -29.06 -32.96 -14.13
N GLY A 35 -28.98 -32.13 -13.10
CA GLY A 35 -30.08 -31.95 -12.13
C GLY A 35 -31.37 -31.45 -12.78
N PHE A 36 -31.26 -30.49 -13.70
CA PHE A 36 -32.40 -29.95 -14.44
C PHE A 36 -33.07 -30.99 -15.34
N TYR A 37 -32.29 -31.89 -15.95
CA TYR A 37 -32.83 -33.01 -16.74
C TYR A 37 -33.70 -33.95 -15.88
N TYR A 38 -33.20 -34.36 -14.70
CA TYR A 38 -33.98 -35.20 -13.79
C TYR A 38 -35.23 -34.48 -13.25
N LEU A 39 -35.14 -33.18 -12.99
CA LEU A 39 -36.28 -32.37 -12.58
C LEU A 39 -37.40 -32.36 -13.64
N LEU A 40 -37.04 -32.16 -14.92
CA LEU A 40 -38.00 -32.22 -16.03
C LEU A 40 -38.63 -33.62 -16.17
N GLY A 41 -37.85 -34.68 -15.94
CA GLY A 41 -38.36 -36.05 -15.92
C GLY A 41 -39.36 -36.29 -14.79
N TRP A 42 -39.06 -35.82 -13.58
CA TRP A 42 -39.97 -35.90 -12.44
C TRP A 42 -41.26 -35.08 -12.69
N LEU A 43 -41.13 -33.87 -13.24
CA LEU A 43 -42.26 -32.99 -13.52
C LEU A 43 -43.25 -33.60 -14.51
N TYR A 44 -42.75 -34.33 -15.51
CA TYR A 44 -43.58 -35.06 -16.48
C TYR A 44 -44.48 -36.11 -15.83
N HIS A 45 -44.04 -36.74 -14.74
CA HIS A 45 -44.82 -37.75 -14.05
C HIS A 45 -45.83 -37.17 -13.05
N VAL A 46 -45.60 -35.95 -12.54
CA VAL A 46 -46.41 -35.33 -11.50
C VAL A 46 -47.46 -34.36 -12.06
N ILE A 47 -47.14 -33.68 -13.17
CA ILE A 47 -48.03 -32.71 -13.80
C ILE A 47 -48.52 -33.27 -15.13
N PRO A 48 -49.84 -33.29 -15.40
CA PRO A 48 -50.38 -33.71 -16.70
C PRO A 48 -50.14 -32.60 -17.74
N LEU A 49 -48.89 -32.47 -18.19
CA LEU A 49 -48.53 -31.60 -19.30
C LEU A 49 -48.94 -32.26 -20.62
N PRO A 50 -49.45 -31.49 -21.62
CA PRO A 50 -49.70 -32.03 -22.95
C PRO A 50 -48.43 -32.65 -23.54
N ASP A 51 -48.51 -33.89 -24.03
CA ASP A 51 -47.34 -34.62 -24.56
C ASP A 51 -46.57 -33.86 -25.64
N VAL A 52 -47.30 -33.08 -26.45
CA VAL A 52 -46.71 -32.23 -27.50
C VAL A 52 -45.79 -31.17 -26.90
N LEU A 53 -46.21 -30.54 -25.79
CA LEU A 53 -45.43 -29.50 -25.12
C LEU A 53 -44.15 -30.08 -24.51
N TYR A 54 -44.23 -31.25 -23.87
CA TYR A 54 -43.08 -31.95 -23.32
C TYR A 54 -42.07 -32.36 -24.41
N ARG A 55 -42.55 -32.88 -25.54
CA ARG A 55 -41.69 -33.27 -26.67
C ARG A 55 -40.94 -32.10 -27.30
N ILE A 56 -41.57 -30.93 -27.35
CA ILE A 56 -40.92 -29.70 -27.81
C ILE A 56 -39.88 -29.22 -26.80
N LEU A 57 -40.24 -29.15 -25.52
CA LEU A 57 -39.37 -28.63 -24.45
C LEU A 57 -38.09 -29.49 -24.25
N THR A 58 -38.20 -30.80 -24.47
CA THR A 58 -37.09 -31.76 -24.30
C THR A 58 -36.39 -32.13 -25.61
N PHE A 59 -36.70 -31.43 -26.71
CA PHE A 59 -36.15 -31.69 -28.05
C PHE A 59 -36.38 -33.13 -28.55
N GLN A 60 -37.43 -33.82 -28.10
CA GLN A 60 -37.72 -35.21 -28.47
C GLN A 60 -38.11 -35.42 -29.93
N ILE A 61 -38.32 -34.35 -30.69
CA ILE A 61 -38.60 -34.40 -32.13
C ILE A 61 -37.30 -34.67 -32.92
N LEU A 62 -36.13 -34.38 -32.36
CA LEU A 62 -34.82 -34.57 -32.98
C LEU A 62 -34.23 -35.96 -32.72
N PRO A 63 -33.30 -36.47 -33.53
CA PRO A 63 -32.55 -37.68 -33.22
C PRO A 63 -31.63 -37.47 -32.00
N ILE A 64 -31.34 -38.56 -31.27
CA ILE A 64 -30.65 -38.53 -29.96
C ILE A 64 -29.31 -37.77 -30.01
N TRP A 65 -28.54 -37.94 -31.10
CA TRP A 65 -27.25 -37.27 -31.26
C TRP A 65 -27.39 -35.74 -31.36
N LEU A 66 -28.44 -35.22 -32.04
CA LEU A 66 -28.71 -33.79 -32.12
C LEU A 66 -29.18 -33.21 -30.78
N ARG A 67 -29.94 -33.98 -29.98
CA ARG A 67 -30.40 -33.55 -28.65
C ARG A 67 -29.26 -33.29 -27.68
N ILE A 68 -28.16 -34.00 -27.82
CA ILE A 68 -26.97 -33.85 -26.97
C ILE A 68 -26.06 -32.75 -27.54
N LEU A 69 -25.83 -32.76 -28.85
CA LEU A 69 -24.91 -31.85 -29.51
C LEU A 69 -25.35 -30.38 -29.39
N LEU A 70 -26.62 -30.08 -29.66
CA LEU A 70 -27.12 -28.70 -29.74
C LEU A 70 -27.00 -27.94 -28.40
N PRO A 71 -27.50 -28.45 -27.26
CA PRO A 71 -27.36 -27.76 -25.97
C PRO A 71 -25.90 -27.67 -25.51
N LEU A 72 -25.08 -28.68 -25.82
CA LEU A 72 -23.67 -28.68 -25.44
C LEU A 72 -22.88 -27.60 -26.20
N VAL A 73 -23.06 -27.49 -27.51
CA VAL A 73 -22.43 -26.45 -28.33
C VAL A 73 -22.96 -25.06 -27.93
N ALA A 74 -24.27 -24.91 -27.76
CA ALA A 74 -24.87 -23.64 -27.32
C ALA A 74 -24.34 -23.21 -25.94
N GLY A 75 -24.24 -24.16 -24.99
CA GLY A 75 -23.67 -23.93 -23.67
C GLY A 75 -22.21 -23.49 -23.71
N ILE A 76 -21.38 -24.15 -24.53
CA ILE A 76 -19.97 -23.74 -24.73
C ILE A 76 -19.90 -22.34 -25.34
N LEU A 77 -20.70 -22.03 -26.35
CA LEU A 77 -20.73 -20.70 -26.98
C LEU A 77 -21.16 -19.61 -25.99
N LEU A 78 -22.21 -19.84 -25.19
CA LEU A 78 -22.64 -18.93 -24.13
C LEU A 78 -21.58 -18.76 -23.05
N MET A 79 -20.88 -19.83 -22.66
CA MET A 79 -19.80 -19.77 -21.69
C MET A 79 -18.63 -18.92 -22.22
N VAL A 80 -18.23 -19.12 -23.49
CA VAL A 80 -17.19 -18.32 -24.15
C VAL A 80 -17.62 -16.86 -24.29
N TRP A 81 -18.87 -16.60 -24.67
CA TRP A 81 -19.43 -15.25 -24.78
C TRP A 81 -19.50 -14.55 -23.43
N GLY A 82 -19.92 -15.25 -22.37
CA GLY A 82 -19.95 -14.74 -20.99
C GLY A 82 -18.55 -14.41 -20.48
N LEU A 83 -17.57 -15.30 -20.68
CA LEU A 83 -16.17 -15.03 -20.33
C LEU A 83 -15.63 -13.79 -21.05
N ARG A 84 -15.97 -13.63 -22.33
CA ARG A 84 -15.56 -12.48 -23.13
C ARG A 84 -16.25 -11.19 -22.69
N SER A 85 -17.54 -11.24 -22.38
CA SER A 85 -18.35 -10.11 -21.89
C SER A 85 -17.78 -9.58 -20.57
N ILE A 86 -17.44 -10.46 -19.63
CA ILE A 86 -16.74 -10.10 -18.38
C ILE A 86 -15.41 -9.41 -18.71
N GLY A 87 -14.60 -9.99 -19.60
CA GLY A 87 -13.31 -9.42 -19.98
C GLY A 87 -13.39 -8.07 -20.69
N VAL A 88 -14.45 -7.80 -21.44
CA VAL A 88 -14.62 -6.52 -22.18
C VAL A 88 -15.31 -5.48 -21.30
N ASN A 89 -16.41 -5.82 -20.64
CA ASN A 89 -17.26 -4.85 -19.93
C ASN A 89 -16.72 -4.45 -18.54
N LEU A 90 -15.97 -5.31 -17.85
CA LEU A 90 -15.31 -4.93 -16.58
C LEU A 90 -13.98 -4.19 -16.80
N VAL A 91 -13.36 -4.35 -17.97
CA VAL A 91 -12.06 -3.72 -18.29
C VAL A 91 -12.23 -2.43 -19.11
N ALA A 92 -13.32 -2.28 -19.86
CA ALA A 92 -13.62 -1.09 -20.65
C ALA A 92 -13.65 0.24 -19.86
N PRO A 93 -14.08 0.31 -18.58
CA PRO A 93 -14.06 1.57 -17.82
C PRO A 93 -12.65 2.10 -17.52
N PHE A 94 -11.60 1.31 -17.74
CA PHE A 94 -10.23 1.64 -17.30
C PHE A 94 -9.29 2.11 -18.40
N GLY A 95 -9.78 2.24 -19.64
CA GLY A 95 -9.07 2.90 -20.75
C GLY A 95 -7.74 2.24 -21.19
N PRO A 96 -7.20 2.61 -22.36
CA PRO A 96 -5.94 2.09 -22.85
C PRO A 96 -4.77 2.83 -22.18
N ARG A 97 -4.57 2.65 -20.87
CA ARG A 97 -3.24 2.86 -20.29
C ARG A 97 -2.44 1.58 -20.57
N GLU A 98 -1.26 1.73 -21.14
CA GLU A 98 -0.49 0.68 -21.83
C GLU A 98 -0.11 -0.55 -20.98
N GLU A 99 -0.39 -0.53 -19.67
CA GLU A 99 -0.20 -1.66 -18.76
C GLU A 99 -1.58 -2.23 -18.39
N GLY A 100 -1.90 -3.39 -18.94
CA GLY A 100 -3.21 -4.02 -18.75
C GLY A 100 -3.52 -4.21 -17.26
N MET A 101 -4.80 -4.14 -16.88
CA MET A 101 -5.25 -4.34 -15.49
C MET A 101 -4.71 -5.64 -14.85
N ALA A 102 -4.45 -6.67 -15.66
CA ALA A 102 -3.78 -7.88 -15.22
C ALA A 102 -2.34 -7.64 -14.73
N GLU A 103 -1.58 -6.74 -15.36
CA GLU A 103 -0.24 -6.32 -14.98
C GLU A 103 -0.24 -5.47 -13.72
N LEU A 104 -1.17 -4.51 -13.59
CA LEU A 104 -1.35 -3.76 -12.34
C LEU A 104 -1.73 -4.69 -11.17
N LEU A 105 -2.60 -5.67 -11.41
CA LEU A 105 -2.97 -6.67 -10.40
C LEU A 105 -1.83 -7.65 -10.09
N TYR A 106 -1.05 -8.06 -11.10
CA TYR A 106 0.10 -8.95 -10.93
C TYR A 106 1.21 -8.25 -10.13
N THR A 107 1.58 -7.03 -10.54
CA THR A 107 2.56 -6.19 -9.85
C THR A 107 2.12 -5.87 -8.43
N HIS A 108 0.84 -5.60 -8.18
CA HIS A 108 0.33 -5.37 -6.83
C HIS A 108 0.41 -6.63 -5.94
N ARG A 109 0.06 -7.82 -6.46
CA ARG A 109 0.23 -9.08 -5.72
C ARG A 109 1.69 -9.44 -5.48
N GLN A 110 2.56 -9.17 -6.45
CA GLN A 110 3.98 -9.48 -6.36
C GLN A 110 4.67 -8.60 -5.32
N ARG A 111 4.38 -7.29 -5.31
CA ARG A 111 4.94 -6.35 -4.31
C ARG A 111 4.54 -6.69 -2.87
N ARG A 112 3.31 -7.14 -2.65
CA ARG A 112 2.85 -7.60 -1.32
C ARG A 112 3.54 -8.87 -0.84
N ARG A 113 4.08 -9.68 -1.76
CA ARG A 113 4.91 -10.86 -1.47
C ARG A 113 6.40 -10.55 -1.61
N GLY A 114 6.77 -9.29 -1.77
CA GLY A 114 8.15 -8.84 -1.86
C GLY A 114 8.89 -8.98 -0.53
N PRO A 115 10.22 -8.82 -0.54
CA PRO A 115 11.04 -8.92 0.67
C PRO A 115 10.67 -7.84 1.70
N ASN A 116 10.85 -8.18 2.97
CA ASN A 116 10.76 -7.24 4.09
C ASN A 116 12.05 -6.40 4.14
N ILE A 117 11.93 -5.10 3.84
CA ILE A 117 13.07 -4.18 3.81
C ILE A 117 12.94 -3.20 4.96
N VAL A 118 13.97 -3.11 5.79
CA VAL A 118 14.08 -2.11 6.86
C VAL A 118 15.13 -1.07 6.45
N ALA A 119 14.74 0.20 6.43
CA ALA A 119 15.66 1.33 6.29
C ALA A 119 15.82 2.01 7.65
N ILE A 120 17.05 2.26 8.08
CA ILE A 120 17.36 2.96 9.33
C ILE A 120 18.14 4.23 8.97
N GLY A 121 17.65 5.38 9.40
CA GLY A 121 18.32 6.65 9.12
C GLY A 121 17.49 7.88 9.46
N GLY A 122 17.80 8.98 8.81
CA GLY A 122 17.11 10.27 8.94
C GLY A 122 17.31 11.17 7.73
N GLY A 123 16.88 12.43 7.86
CA GLY A 123 17.18 13.48 6.88
C GLY A 123 16.63 13.25 5.47
N THR A 124 17.39 13.69 4.46
CA THR A 124 16.93 13.82 3.07
C THR A 124 17.27 12.63 2.16
N GLY A 125 18.26 11.81 2.55
CA GLY A 125 18.68 10.62 1.79
C GLY A 125 17.66 9.49 1.84
N MET A 126 17.12 9.22 3.02
CA MET A 126 16.16 8.13 3.24
C MET A 126 14.88 8.26 2.41
N PRO A 127 14.21 9.43 2.31
CA PRO A 127 13.06 9.61 1.41
C PRO A 127 13.35 9.23 -0.05
N SER A 128 14.55 9.52 -0.56
CA SER A 128 14.94 9.17 -1.93
C SER A 128 15.08 7.66 -2.13
N PHE A 129 15.68 6.97 -1.15
CA PHE A 129 15.73 5.51 -1.13
C PHE A 129 14.33 4.88 -1.08
N LEU A 130 13.46 5.39 -0.19
CA LEU A 130 12.09 4.88 -0.03
C LEU A 130 11.26 5.01 -1.32
N ARG A 131 11.42 6.11 -2.06
CA ARG A 131 10.78 6.32 -3.38
C ARG A 131 11.20 5.29 -4.42
N GLY A 132 12.49 4.92 -4.42
CA GLY A 132 13.00 3.89 -5.31
C GLY A 132 12.47 2.51 -4.93
N ILE A 133 12.58 2.15 -3.65
CA ILE A 133 12.32 0.78 -3.20
C ILE A 133 10.82 0.41 -3.18
N LYS A 134 9.91 1.39 -3.02
CA LYS A 134 8.45 1.17 -3.11
C LYS A 134 7.95 0.70 -4.48
N GLN A 135 8.81 0.73 -5.50
CA GLN A 135 8.51 0.14 -6.81
C GLN A 135 8.68 -1.39 -6.81
N TYR A 136 9.38 -1.95 -5.83
CA TYR A 136 9.76 -3.36 -5.77
C TYR A 136 9.04 -4.14 -4.67
N THR A 137 8.75 -3.52 -3.53
CA THR A 137 8.05 -4.17 -2.40
C THR A 137 7.12 -3.20 -1.70
N ASP A 138 6.00 -3.70 -1.17
CA ASP A 138 5.13 -2.95 -0.26
C ASP A 138 5.52 -3.16 1.21
N ASN A 139 6.45 -4.09 1.48
CA ASN A 139 6.87 -4.51 2.82
C ASN A 139 8.07 -3.70 3.32
N ILE A 140 7.90 -2.37 3.39
CA ILE A 140 8.96 -1.42 3.76
C ILE A 140 8.72 -0.92 5.18
N THR A 141 9.78 -0.89 5.99
CA THR A 141 9.77 -0.23 7.30
C THR A 141 10.89 0.79 7.38
N ALA A 142 10.55 2.07 7.49
CA ALA A 142 11.50 3.14 7.75
C ALA A 142 11.57 3.38 9.26
N ILE A 143 12.75 3.22 9.87
CA ILE A 143 13.03 3.53 11.27
C ILE A 143 13.73 4.89 11.30
N VAL A 144 13.06 5.87 11.88
CA VAL A 144 13.46 7.29 11.85
C VAL A 144 13.97 7.71 13.21
N THR A 145 15.09 8.43 13.24
CA THR A 145 15.60 9.07 14.45
C THR A 145 14.64 10.15 14.97
N VAL A 146 14.54 10.27 16.30
CA VAL A 146 13.76 11.30 16.99
C VAL A 146 14.65 12.35 17.68
N ALA A 147 15.97 12.31 17.43
CA ALA A 147 16.93 13.19 18.10
C ALA A 147 17.06 14.60 17.48
N ASP A 148 16.34 14.87 16.37
CA ASP A 148 16.35 16.18 15.68
C ASP A 148 15.78 17.29 16.59
N ASP A 149 16.53 18.38 16.70
CA ASP A 149 16.17 19.59 17.45
C ASP A 149 16.14 20.86 16.59
N GLY A 150 16.31 20.72 15.27
CA GLY A 150 16.43 21.83 14.33
C GLY A 150 15.10 22.43 13.83
N GLY A 151 15.16 23.70 13.42
CA GLY A 151 14.15 24.36 12.59
C GLY A 151 12.72 24.37 13.16
N SER A 152 11.73 24.07 12.31
CA SER A 152 10.33 23.97 12.72
C SER A 152 10.03 22.71 13.54
N SER A 153 10.81 21.63 13.39
CA SER A 153 10.64 20.41 14.16
C SER A 153 10.94 20.65 15.64
N GLY A 154 12.05 21.34 15.93
CA GLY A 154 12.43 21.72 17.29
C GLY A 154 11.53 22.78 17.93
N ARG A 155 10.84 23.63 17.14
CA ARG A 155 9.81 24.54 17.67
C ARG A 155 8.56 23.78 18.11
N LEU A 156 8.00 22.94 17.22
CA LEU A 156 6.84 22.11 17.54
C LEU A 156 7.11 21.17 18.73
N ARG A 157 8.32 20.60 18.82
CA ARG A 157 8.73 19.78 19.96
C ARG A 157 8.66 20.54 21.29
N ARG A 158 9.13 21.79 21.32
CA ARG A 158 9.09 22.65 22.53
C ARG A 158 7.71 23.18 22.86
N GLU A 159 6.90 23.49 21.84
CA GLU A 159 5.57 24.11 22.01
C GLU A 159 4.48 23.10 22.35
N LEU A 160 4.57 21.87 21.81
CA LEU A 160 3.50 20.87 21.89
C LEU A 160 3.92 19.57 22.59
N GLY A 161 5.20 19.44 22.98
CA GLY A 161 5.70 18.25 23.68
C GLY A 161 5.65 16.97 22.84
N VAL A 162 5.59 17.09 21.51
CA VAL A 162 5.55 15.97 20.58
C VAL A 162 6.92 15.68 19.98
N LEU A 163 7.19 14.42 19.63
CA LEU A 163 8.42 14.02 18.93
C LEU A 163 8.59 14.81 17.61
N PRO A 164 9.83 15.11 17.19
CA PRO A 164 10.10 16.01 16.06
C PRO A 164 9.48 15.45 14.76
N PRO A 165 8.46 16.12 14.18
CA PRO A 165 7.68 15.53 13.09
C PRO A 165 8.37 15.63 11.72
N GLY A 166 9.46 16.39 11.58
CA GLY A 166 10.05 16.76 10.29
C GLY A 166 10.54 15.57 9.48
N ASP A 167 11.35 14.70 10.09
CA ASP A 167 11.87 13.52 9.40
C ASP A 167 10.76 12.50 9.13
N PHE A 168 9.80 12.33 10.04
CA PHE A 168 8.62 11.48 9.81
C PHE A 168 7.83 11.97 8.60
N ARG A 169 7.54 13.27 8.52
CA ARG A 169 6.82 13.89 7.39
C ARG A 169 7.47 13.56 6.05
N ASN A 170 8.80 13.69 5.94
CA ASN A 170 9.51 13.45 4.69
C ASN A 170 9.42 11.98 4.25
N ASN A 171 9.56 11.05 5.20
CA ASN A 171 9.48 9.61 4.94
C ASN A 171 8.04 9.15 4.65
N ILE A 172 7.05 9.71 5.35
CA ILE A 172 5.63 9.49 5.11
C ILE A 172 5.24 9.95 3.68
N ALA A 173 5.68 11.13 3.27
CA ALA A 173 5.46 11.63 1.92
C ALA A 173 6.07 10.70 0.86
N ALA A 174 7.28 10.17 1.11
CA ALA A 174 7.95 9.25 0.20
C ALA A 174 7.20 7.91 0.05
N LEU A 175 6.56 7.41 1.12
CA LEU A 175 5.81 6.14 1.10
C LEU A 175 4.32 6.29 0.72
N ALA A 176 3.80 7.51 0.59
CA ALA A 176 2.42 7.75 0.15
C ALA A 176 2.14 7.16 -1.24
N ARG A 177 0.92 6.66 -1.44
CA ARG A 177 0.49 6.03 -2.71
C ARG A 177 0.42 7.03 -3.86
N ASP A 178 -0.18 8.20 -3.62
CA ASP A 178 -0.15 9.32 -4.56
C ASP A 178 0.91 10.32 -4.10
N GLU A 179 2.16 9.98 -4.41
CA GLU A 179 3.31 10.75 -3.96
C GLU A 179 3.26 12.19 -4.47
N ALA A 180 2.91 12.41 -5.74
CA ALA A 180 3.04 13.72 -6.37
C ALA A 180 2.16 14.77 -5.68
N LEU A 181 0.89 14.43 -5.42
CA LEU A 181 -0.03 15.31 -4.72
C LEU A 181 0.28 15.33 -3.21
N MET A 182 0.49 14.17 -2.59
CA MET A 182 0.65 14.09 -1.14
C MET A 182 1.93 14.77 -0.66
N THR A 183 3.00 14.70 -1.45
CA THR A 183 4.25 15.44 -1.20
C THR A 183 3.97 16.93 -1.19
N GLN A 184 3.23 17.46 -2.17
CA GLN A 184 2.90 18.90 -2.21
C GLN A 184 2.09 19.33 -0.99
N VAL A 185 1.08 18.54 -0.60
CA VAL A 185 0.23 18.84 0.56
C VAL A 185 1.02 18.78 1.87
N LEU A 186 1.77 17.69 2.10
CA LEU A 186 2.53 17.52 3.35
C LEU A 186 3.68 18.51 3.47
N GLN A 187 4.31 18.88 2.35
CA GLN A 187 5.41 19.85 2.33
C GLN A 187 4.93 21.31 2.26
N TYR A 188 3.64 21.56 2.08
CA TYR A 188 3.07 22.91 2.05
C TYR A 188 3.44 23.66 3.33
N ARG A 189 3.97 24.88 3.17
CA ARG A 189 4.33 25.78 4.26
C ARG A 189 3.42 27.01 4.21
N PHE A 190 2.75 27.30 5.32
CA PHE A 190 1.87 28.45 5.43
C PHE A 190 2.65 29.77 5.31
N GLY A 191 2.07 30.74 4.60
CA GLY A 191 2.65 32.06 4.35
C GLY A 191 3.44 32.21 3.04
N GLY A 192 3.59 31.14 2.24
CA GLY A 192 4.30 31.21 0.95
C GLY A 192 3.42 31.55 -0.26
N ASN A 193 2.26 30.89 -0.43
CA ASN A 193 1.51 30.87 -1.70
C ASN A 193 0.00 31.17 -1.61
N ILE A 194 -0.65 30.95 -0.46
CA ILE A 194 -2.08 31.22 -0.25
C ILE A 194 -2.23 32.11 0.98
N GLY A 195 -2.87 33.28 0.80
CA GLY A 195 -3.15 34.26 1.85
C GLY A 195 -1.94 35.13 2.17
N GLN A 196 -1.84 36.30 1.52
CA GLN A 196 -0.83 37.33 1.80
C GLN A 196 -1.11 38.14 3.10
N ASN A 197 -1.72 37.51 4.11
CA ASN A 197 -1.86 38.13 5.43
C ASN A 197 -0.68 37.67 6.28
N GLY A 198 0.47 38.31 6.05
CA GLY A 198 1.81 37.89 6.49
C GLY A 198 2.12 37.89 7.99
N ASN A 199 1.11 37.84 8.87
CA ASN A 199 1.26 37.86 10.34
C ASN A 199 0.33 36.83 11.04
N GLY A 200 0.06 35.67 10.41
CA GLY A 200 -0.75 34.62 11.04
C GLY A 200 0.08 33.70 11.93
N GLU A 201 -0.47 33.23 13.06
CA GLU A 201 0.17 32.30 14.00
C GLU A 201 0.71 31.01 13.34
N LEU A 202 0.14 30.63 12.18
CA LEU A 202 0.56 29.46 11.41
C LEU A 202 1.75 29.71 10.47
N GLN A 203 2.22 30.95 10.33
CA GLN A 203 3.25 31.32 9.37
C GLN A 203 4.53 30.50 9.57
N GLY A 204 5.03 29.92 8.49
CA GLY A 204 6.23 29.12 8.52
C GLY A 204 6.06 27.69 9.06
N HIS A 205 4.87 27.28 9.53
CA HIS A 205 4.60 25.87 9.85
C HIS A 205 4.37 25.06 8.57
N ALA A 206 4.87 23.82 8.55
CA ALA A 206 4.53 22.87 7.50
C ALA A 206 3.23 22.15 7.84
N PHE A 207 2.31 22.04 6.88
CA PHE A 207 1.03 21.36 7.09
C PHE A 207 1.21 19.92 7.59
N GLY A 208 2.16 19.16 7.03
CA GLY A 208 2.42 17.80 7.48
C GLY A 208 2.81 17.70 8.96
N ASN A 209 3.49 18.71 9.52
CA ASN A 209 3.82 18.72 10.94
C ASN A 209 2.58 18.95 11.80
N LEU A 210 1.68 19.85 11.36
CA LEU A 210 0.41 20.11 12.03
C LEU A 210 -0.52 18.91 11.95
N LEU A 211 -0.55 18.21 10.81
CA LEU A 211 -1.31 16.98 10.64
C LEU A 211 -0.84 15.90 11.62
N LEU A 212 0.48 15.68 11.73
CA LEU A 212 1.04 14.70 12.67
C LEU A 212 0.77 15.09 14.12
N ALA A 213 0.89 16.37 14.48
CA ALA A 213 0.55 16.86 15.80
C ALA A 213 -0.95 16.68 16.12
N ALA A 214 -1.83 16.97 15.18
CA ALA A 214 -3.27 16.77 15.32
C ALA A 214 -3.63 15.29 15.48
N LEU A 215 -3.00 14.41 14.70
CA LEU A 215 -3.18 12.97 14.83
C LEU A 215 -2.74 12.49 16.22
N ALA A 216 -1.57 12.94 16.71
CA ALA A 216 -1.10 12.61 18.06
C ALA A 216 -2.02 13.12 19.17
N GLY A 217 -2.59 14.32 19.01
CA GLY A 217 -3.58 14.85 19.94
C GLY A 217 -4.89 14.05 19.96
N VAL A 218 -5.31 13.52 18.80
CA VAL A 218 -6.55 12.73 18.67
C VAL A 218 -6.37 11.28 19.13
N THR A 219 -5.25 10.64 18.80
CA THR A 219 -4.98 9.24 19.16
C THR A 219 -4.43 9.09 20.58
N GLY A 220 -3.90 10.16 21.17
CA GLY A 220 -3.37 10.16 22.54
C GLY A 220 -1.91 9.69 22.65
N SER A 221 -1.32 9.18 21.56
CA SER A 221 0.10 8.85 21.50
C SER A 221 0.69 9.04 20.09
N PHE A 222 2.00 9.30 20.02
CA PHE A 222 2.69 9.55 18.76
C PHE A 222 2.78 8.30 17.87
N ASP A 223 2.96 7.12 18.45
CA ASP A 223 2.95 5.86 17.70
C ASP A 223 1.59 5.55 17.09
N GLU A 224 0.49 5.78 17.80
CA GLU A 224 -0.84 5.64 17.22
C GLU A 224 -1.11 6.69 16.14
N ALA A 225 -0.55 7.89 16.27
CA ALA A 225 -0.63 8.93 15.25
C ALA A 225 0.04 8.50 13.95
N LEU A 226 1.21 7.86 14.05
CA LEU A 226 1.90 7.29 12.89
C LEU A 226 1.05 6.21 12.24
N LEU A 227 0.49 5.28 13.03
CA LEU A 227 -0.43 4.24 12.54
C LEU A 227 -1.67 4.82 11.84
N ALA A 228 -2.23 5.91 12.37
CA ALA A 228 -3.34 6.63 11.75
C ALA A 228 -2.91 7.30 10.44
N ALA A 229 -1.73 7.92 10.40
CA ALA A 229 -1.16 8.52 9.20
C ALA A 229 -0.95 7.47 8.08
N GLU A 230 -0.51 6.25 8.39
CA GLU A 230 -0.35 5.19 7.38
C GLU A 230 -1.68 4.87 6.69
N ARG A 231 -2.76 4.84 7.46
CA ARG A 231 -4.11 4.53 6.96
C ARG A 231 -4.68 5.70 6.15
N VAL A 232 -4.64 6.91 6.70
CA VAL A 232 -5.20 8.12 6.06
C VAL A 232 -4.48 8.44 4.76
N LEU A 233 -3.16 8.25 4.71
CA LEU A 233 -2.32 8.59 3.56
C LEU A 233 -2.09 7.41 2.61
N ALA A 234 -2.72 6.26 2.90
CA ALA A 234 -2.62 5.01 2.14
C ALA A 234 -1.16 4.65 1.79
N MET A 235 -0.27 4.65 2.79
CA MET A 235 1.15 4.42 2.58
C MET A 235 1.47 2.98 2.12
N ARG A 236 2.55 2.83 1.36
CA ARG A 236 3.14 1.53 0.97
C ARG A 236 4.32 1.21 1.86
N GLY A 237 4.03 0.66 3.04
CA GLY A 237 5.00 0.45 4.10
C GLY A 237 4.64 1.29 5.32
N ARG A 238 5.58 1.37 6.25
CA ARG A 238 5.39 1.98 7.56
C ARG A 238 6.58 2.83 7.98
N VAL A 239 6.31 3.83 8.81
CA VAL A 239 7.33 4.71 9.39
C VAL A 239 7.27 4.58 10.91
N LEU A 240 8.35 4.12 11.51
CA LEU A 240 8.45 3.85 12.94
C LEU A 240 9.51 4.75 13.58
N PRO A 241 9.30 5.23 14.81
CA PRO A 241 10.33 5.96 15.53
C PRO A 241 11.39 4.98 16.07
N SER A 242 12.63 5.47 16.23
CA SER A 242 13.69 4.71 16.90
C SER A 242 13.40 4.47 18.38
N THR A 243 12.77 5.45 19.03
CA THR A 243 12.29 5.42 20.42
C THR A 243 11.06 6.32 20.57
N LEU A 244 10.23 6.05 21.59
CA LEU A 244 9.15 6.96 22.01
C LEU A 244 9.59 7.94 23.09
N GLU A 245 10.79 7.76 23.64
CA GLU A 245 11.34 8.63 24.66
C GLU A 245 11.92 9.90 24.02
N ASP A 246 11.85 11.01 24.76
CA ASP A 246 12.41 12.28 24.34
C ASP A 246 13.94 12.25 24.50
N VAL A 247 14.67 12.33 23.39
CA VAL A 247 16.13 12.19 23.37
C VAL A 247 16.81 13.31 22.60
N ALA A 248 18.00 13.71 23.04
CA ALA A 248 18.89 14.60 22.33
C ALA A 248 20.13 13.83 21.86
N LEU A 249 20.70 14.26 20.73
CA LEU A 249 22.00 13.77 20.29
C LEU A 249 23.10 14.51 21.06
N ALA A 250 24.07 13.79 21.62
CA ALA A 250 25.25 14.37 22.26
C ALA A 250 26.52 13.86 21.58
N ALA A 251 27.49 14.74 21.36
CA ALA A 251 28.79 14.37 20.81
C ALA A 251 29.93 14.90 21.67
N ASP A 252 30.95 14.07 21.84
CA ASP A 252 32.24 14.46 22.42
C ASP A 252 33.16 14.87 21.27
N ILE A 253 33.51 16.15 21.21
CA ILE A 253 34.25 16.78 20.12
C ILE A 253 35.64 17.18 20.61
N GLN A 254 36.67 16.67 19.94
CA GLN A 254 38.05 17.10 20.17
C GLN A 254 38.27 18.43 19.46
N THR A 255 38.43 19.50 20.24
CA THR A 255 38.80 20.83 19.77
C THR A 255 40.28 21.11 20.06
N GLU A 256 40.77 22.27 19.65
CA GLU A 256 42.12 22.76 19.99
C GLU A 256 42.30 23.01 21.51
N THR A 257 41.20 23.27 22.23
CA THR A 257 41.22 23.56 23.67
C THR A 257 40.97 22.34 24.56
N GLY A 258 40.62 21.19 23.97
CA GLY A 258 40.39 19.93 24.71
C GLY A 258 39.17 19.17 24.20
N LEU A 259 38.69 18.21 24.99
CA LEU A 259 37.46 17.48 24.70
C LEU A 259 36.27 18.29 25.20
N GLN A 260 35.35 18.63 24.30
CA GLN A 260 34.12 19.35 24.61
C GLN A 260 32.90 18.48 24.31
N ARG A 261 32.01 18.31 25.29
CA ARG A 261 30.71 17.68 25.07
C ARG A 261 29.70 18.72 24.56
N VAL A 262 29.00 18.38 23.48
CA VAL A 262 27.98 19.22 22.85
C VAL A 262 26.68 18.43 22.76
N VAL A 263 25.58 19.03 23.23
CA VAL A 263 24.24 18.44 23.18
C VAL A 263 23.40 19.21 22.16
N GLY A 264 22.67 18.47 21.34
CA GLY A 264 21.79 18.97 20.29
C GLY A 264 22.33 18.67 18.89
N GLU A 265 21.51 18.03 18.06
CA GLU A 265 21.86 17.67 16.67
C GLU A 265 22.27 18.90 15.86
N SER A 266 21.52 20.00 15.98
CA SER A 266 21.78 21.23 15.24
C SER A 266 22.97 22.04 15.76
N MET A 267 23.51 21.70 16.93
CA MET A 267 24.65 22.37 17.56
C MET A 267 25.97 21.66 17.30
N ILE A 268 25.96 20.33 17.20
CA ILE A 268 27.16 19.50 16.98
C ILE A 268 27.96 19.96 15.74
N PRO A 269 27.36 20.19 14.55
CA PRO A 269 28.10 20.62 13.36
C PRO A 269 28.66 22.04 13.43
N LYS A 270 28.20 22.87 14.38
CA LYS A 270 28.65 24.27 14.52
C LYS A 270 29.96 24.38 15.30
N VAL A 271 30.36 23.32 15.99
CA VAL A 271 31.60 23.30 16.78
C VAL A 271 32.74 22.79 15.91
N ASN A 272 33.78 23.61 15.78
CA ASN A 272 34.99 23.23 15.05
C ASN A 272 35.77 22.19 15.85
N GLY A 273 35.94 21.00 15.29
CA GLY A 273 36.69 19.92 15.90
C GLY A 273 36.37 18.57 15.26
N ARG A 274 36.94 17.50 15.82
CA ARG A 274 36.70 16.12 15.37
C ARG A 274 35.76 15.41 16.35
N ILE A 275 34.64 14.90 15.85
CA ILE A 275 33.75 14.03 16.64
C ILE A 275 34.50 12.75 17.00
N GLN A 276 34.64 12.48 18.30
CA GLN A 276 35.25 11.25 18.84
C GLN A 276 34.19 10.19 19.15
N HIS A 277 33.08 10.62 19.74
CA HIS A 277 32.02 9.73 20.18
C HIS A 277 30.66 10.43 20.09
N ILE A 278 29.62 9.67 19.77
CA ILE A 278 28.23 10.13 19.72
C ILE A 278 27.42 9.25 20.67
N SER A 279 26.54 9.87 21.43
CA SER A 279 25.66 9.21 22.40
C SER A 279 24.28 9.86 22.39
N LEU A 280 23.30 9.17 22.96
CA LEU A 280 22.00 9.76 23.27
C LEU A 280 22.03 10.35 24.68
N GLU A 281 21.25 11.41 24.87
CA GLU A 281 20.97 12.00 26.16
C GLU A 281 19.45 12.05 26.36
N PRO A 282 18.89 11.26 27.31
CA PRO A 282 19.57 10.36 28.25
C PRO A 282 20.22 9.12 27.58
N VAL A 283 21.19 8.50 28.25
CA VAL A 283 21.96 7.37 27.70
C VAL A 283 21.15 6.06 27.67
N GLN A 284 20.31 5.82 28.69
CA GLN A 284 19.51 4.61 28.81
C GLN A 284 18.13 4.81 28.21
N VAL A 285 18.04 4.66 26.90
CA VAL A 285 16.79 4.82 26.15
C VAL A 285 16.32 3.48 25.62
N ARG A 286 15.02 3.21 25.72
CA ARG A 286 14.46 1.98 25.15
C ARG A 286 14.19 2.14 23.67
N ALA A 287 14.62 1.16 22.88
CA ALA A 287 14.22 1.07 21.48
C ALA A 287 12.72 0.77 21.36
N TYR A 288 12.08 1.32 20.34
CA TYR A 288 10.65 1.08 20.11
C TYR A 288 10.41 -0.39 19.71
N PRO A 289 9.62 -1.18 20.48
CA PRO A 289 9.52 -2.63 20.25
C PRO A 289 9.07 -3.05 18.83
N PRO A 290 8.13 -2.35 18.15
CA PRO A 290 7.80 -2.64 16.76
C PRO A 290 8.95 -2.41 15.78
N ALA A 291 9.85 -1.46 16.06
CA ALA A 291 11.06 -1.25 15.27
C ALA A 291 12.01 -2.45 15.39
N LEU A 292 12.22 -2.96 16.62
CA LEU A 292 12.99 -4.19 16.85
C LEU A 292 12.37 -5.39 16.13
N LYS A 293 11.05 -5.56 16.23
CA LYS A 293 10.34 -6.64 15.52
C LYS A 293 10.54 -6.55 14.01
N ALA A 294 10.48 -5.35 13.43
CA ALA A 294 10.73 -5.16 12.01
C ALA A 294 12.17 -5.55 11.62
N ILE A 295 13.16 -5.15 12.43
CA ILE A 295 14.57 -5.53 12.24
C ILE A 295 14.74 -7.05 12.24
N PHE A 296 14.15 -7.76 13.21
CA PHE A 296 14.23 -9.22 13.29
C PHE A 296 13.52 -9.96 12.15
N GLN A 297 12.53 -9.31 11.51
CA GLN A 297 11.76 -9.86 10.40
C GLN A 297 12.29 -9.43 9.02
N ALA A 298 13.35 -8.61 8.98
CA ALA A 298 13.89 -8.05 7.76
C ALA A 298 14.64 -9.10 6.96
N ASP A 299 14.39 -9.15 5.66
CA ASP A 299 15.24 -9.86 4.69
C ASP A 299 16.45 -9.00 4.29
N LEU A 300 16.30 -7.67 4.37
CA LEU A 300 17.35 -6.69 4.10
C LEU A 300 17.24 -5.50 5.06
N ILE A 301 18.37 -5.12 5.66
CA ILE A 301 18.50 -3.89 6.44
C ILE A 301 19.43 -2.94 5.69
N VAL A 302 18.95 -1.72 5.45
CA VAL A 302 19.68 -0.62 4.83
C VAL A 302 19.90 0.46 5.87
N MET A 303 21.16 0.85 6.06
CA MET A 303 21.54 1.95 6.95
C MET A 303 22.03 3.11 6.08
N GLY A 304 21.46 4.30 6.29
CA GLY A 304 21.75 5.49 5.49
C GLY A 304 21.63 6.79 6.26
#